data_AF-A0A6J6YSU6-F1
#
_entry.id   AF-A0A6J6YSU6-F1
#
_cell.length_a   1.000
_cell.length_b   1.000
_cell.length_c   1.000
_cell.angle_alpha   90.00
_cell.angle_beta   90.00
_cell.angle_gamma   90.00
#
_symmetry.space_group_name_H-M   'P 1'
#
loop_
_entity.id
_entity.type
_entity.pdbx_description
1 polymer ?
#
loop_
_entity_poly.entity_id
_entity_poly.type
_entity_poly.pdbx_seq_one_letter_code
_entity_poly.pdbx_strand_id
1 'polypeptide(L)'
;MPPNTILSCVLVKKNATGTDVLNAAVTVRNDKSGLLCGIEGYPKSECGPEIDMPEITAVAASGELEEKEELGEELEIEPLIALSIATVIAIALAVGIKRRRK
;
A
#
# COMPACT_ATOMS: atom_id res chain seq x y z
N MET A 1 32.27 5.99 -8.56
CA MET A 1 31.83 5.25 -9.76
C MET A 1 30.59 4.48 -9.35
N PRO A 2 29.53 4.43 -10.17
CA PRO A 2 28.35 3.62 -9.87
C PRO A 2 28.75 2.15 -9.66
N PRO A 3 28.07 1.41 -8.77
CA PRO A 3 28.33 -0.02 -8.58
C PRO A 3 27.99 -0.80 -9.86
N ASN A 4 28.64 -1.94 -10.05
CA ASN A 4 28.24 -2.91 -11.07
C ASN A 4 26.83 -3.44 -10.78
N THR A 5 26.20 -4.12 -11.74
CA THR A 5 24.90 -4.76 -11.52
C THR A 5 24.96 -5.73 -10.34
N ILE A 6 24.03 -5.57 -9.40
CA ILE A 6 23.93 -6.41 -8.19
C ILE A 6 22.75 -7.36 -8.38
N LEU A 7 23.02 -8.66 -8.33
CA LEU A 7 22.03 -9.73 -8.41
C LEU A 7 22.19 -10.61 -7.18
N SER A 8 21.22 -10.57 -6.27
CA SER A 8 21.26 -11.33 -5.02
C SER A 8 19.86 -11.79 -4.62
N CYS A 9 19.79 -12.92 -3.93
CA CYS A 9 18.57 -13.40 -3.28
C CYS A 9 18.71 -13.24 -1.77
N VAL A 10 17.67 -12.74 -1.11
CA VAL A 10 17.65 -12.50 0.33
C VAL A 10 16.42 -13.10 1.00
N LEU A 11 16.60 -13.53 2.25
CA LEU A 11 15.53 -14.04 3.09
C LEU A 11 14.94 -12.91 3.92
N VAL A 12 13.64 -12.68 3.77
CA VAL A 12 12.90 -11.65 4.50
C VAL A 12 11.63 -12.22 5.11
N LYS A 13 11.02 -11.47 6.03
CA LYS A 13 9.72 -11.82 6.59
C LYS A 13 8.63 -11.75 5.53
N LYS A 14 7.55 -12.51 5.70
CA LYS A 14 6.42 -12.58 4.75
C LYS A 14 5.76 -11.22 4.46
N ASN A 15 5.76 -10.32 5.44
CA ASN A 15 5.16 -8.98 5.33
C ASN A 15 6.23 -7.88 5.24
N ALA A 16 7.41 -8.22 4.68
CA ALA A 16 8.48 -7.25 4.46
C ALA A 16 8.10 -6.27 3.34
N THR A 17 8.48 -5.01 3.51
CA THR A 17 8.35 -3.97 2.50
C THR A 17 9.46 -4.06 1.46
N GLY A 18 9.31 -3.38 0.33
CA GLY A 18 10.36 -3.31 -0.69
C GLY A 18 11.68 -2.74 -0.13
N THR A 19 11.60 -1.78 0.77
CA THR A 19 12.77 -1.22 1.48
C THR A 19 13.44 -2.25 2.40
N ASP A 20 12.68 -3.11 3.07
CA ASP A 20 13.25 -4.18 3.91
C ASP A 20 14.05 -5.18 3.07
N VAL A 21 13.52 -5.54 1.88
CA VAL A 21 14.21 -6.41 0.93
C VAL A 21 15.49 -5.75 0.42
N LEU A 22 15.43 -4.47 0.04
CA LEU A 22 16.59 -3.74 -0.45
C LEU A 22 17.67 -3.64 0.63
N ASN A 23 17.30 -3.27 1.86
CA ASN A 23 18.20 -3.18 3.01
C ASN A 23 18.82 -4.54 3.39
N ALA A 24 18.13 -5.64 3.13
CA ALA A 24 18.68 -6.98 3.34
C ALA A 24 19.71 -7.37 2.28
N ALA A 25 19.59 -6.82 1.05
CA ALA A 25 20.44 -7.17 -0.07
C ALA A 25 21.70 -6.31 -0.17
N VAL A 26 21.60 -5.03 0.17
CA VAL A 26 22.65 -4.02 -0.05
C VAL A 26 22.65 -2.97 1.05
N THR A 27 23.77 -2.27 1.18
CA THR A 27 23.87 -1.10 2.07
C THR A 27 23.17 0.09 1.42
N VAL A 28 22.17 0.62 2.13
CA VAL A 28 21.38 1.77 1.68
C VAL A 28 21.61 2.95 2.62
N ARG A 29 21.70 4.14 2.04
CA ARG A 29 21.68 5.41 2.79
C ARG A 29 20.36 6.11 2.51
N ASN A 30 19.65 6.52 3.56
CA ASN A 30 18.46 7.35 3.48
C ASN A 30 18.74 8.76 4.02
N ASP A 31 17.93 9.73 3.60
CA ASP A 31 17.88 11.04 4.25
C ASP A 31 16.92 11.02 5.47
N LYS A 32 16.66 12.20 6.03
CA LYS A 32 15.72 12.37 7.14
C LYS A 32 14.24 12.22 6.74
N SER A 33 13.92 12.39 5.46
CA SER A 33 12.56 12.21 4.94
C SER A 33 12.23 10.74 4.66
N GLY A 34 13.25 9.87 4.68
CA GLY A 34 13.13 8.44 4.37
C GLY A 34 13.43 8.12 2.90
N LEU A 35 13.77 9.12 2.09
CA LEU A 35 14.14 8.94 0.68
C LEU A 35 15.52 8.30 0.55
N LEU A 36 15.68 7.48 -0.49
CA LEU A 36 16.93 6.75 -0.78
C LEU A 36 17.95 7.71 -1.39
N CYS A 37 19.11 7.85 -0.76
CA CYS A 37 20.20 8.71 -1.21
C CYS A 37 21.36 7.95 -1.84
N GLY A 38 21.51 6.66 -1.56
CA GLY A 38 22.59 5.88 -2.14
C GLY A 38 22.49 4.40 -1.85
N ILE A 39 23.06 3.61 -2.75
CA ILE A 39 23.10 2.15 -2.72
C ILE A 39 24.56 1.74 -2.91
N GLU A 40 25.07 0.86 -2.05
CA GLU A 40 26.48 0.41 -2.06
C GLU A 40 27.48 1.57 -2.08
N GLY A 41 27.19 2.62 -1.30
CA GLY A 41 28.05 3.79 -1.16
C GLY A 41 28.04 4.76 -2.34
N TYR A 42 27.13 4.59 -3.32
CA TYR A 42 26.97 5.52 -4.44
C TYR A 42 25.52 6.02 -4.55
N PRO A 43 25.29 7.33 -4.72
CA PRO A 43 26.24 8.43 -4.55
C PRO A 43 26.83 8.49 -3.13
N LYS A 44 28.09 8.96 -3.03
CA LYS A 44 28.84 8.97 -1.77
C LYS A 44 28.26 9.93 -0.72
N SER A 45 27.79 11.09 -1.15
CA SER A 45 27.31 12.18 -0.28
C SER A 45 25.98 12.76 -0.76
N GLU A 46 25.85 12.98 -2.05
CA GLU A 46 24.67 13.61 -2.64
C GLU A 46 23.43 12.74 -2.43
N CYS A 47 22.34 13.35 -1.94
CA CYS A 47 20.99 12.88 -2.15
C CYS A 47 20.43 13.84 -3.21
N GLY A 48 19.89 13.35 -4.32
CA GLY A 48 19.55 14.20 -5.48
C GLY A 48 18.85 15.51 -5.05
N PRO A 49 19.22 16.67 -5.62
CA PRO A 49 18.72 17.95 -5.14
C PRO A 49 17.20 18.01 -5.28
N GLU A 50 16.56 18.65 -4.31
CA GLU A 50 15.15 19.01 -4.42
C GLU A 50 15.01 19.95 -5.62
N ILE A 51 14.16 19.56 -6.58
CA ILE A 51 13.84 20.41 -7.72
C ILE A 51 12.51 21.07 -7.40
N ASP A 52 12.46 22.40 -7.51
CA ASP A 52 11.21 23.14 -7.43
C ASP A 52 10.28 22.65 -8.55
N MET A 53 9.32 21.80 -8.18
CA MET A 53 8.29 21.37 -9.09
C MET A 53 7.39 22.58 -9.35
N PRO A 54 7.20 23.01 -10.61
CA PRO A 54 6.20 24.03 -10.89
C PRO A 54 4.84 23.52 -10.42
N GLU A 55 4.00 24.41 -9.92
CA GLU A 55 2.67 24.08 -9.43
C GLU A 55 1.85 23.45 -10.56
N ILE A 56 1.80 22.11 -10.60
CA ILE A 56 1.06 21.37 -11.61
C ILE A 56 -0.41 21.40 -11.22
N THR A 57 -1.04 22.55 -11.43
CA THR A 57 -2.49 22.74 -11.27
C THR A 57 -3.31 22.01 -12.35
N ALA A 58 -2.69 21.17 -13.20
CA ALA A 58 -3.37 20.64 -14.40
C ALA A 58 -3.05 19.18 -14.81
N VAL A 59 -2.42 18.34 -13.97
CA VAL A 59 -2.24 16.90 -14.32
C VAL A 59 -2.74 15.94 -13.22
N ALA A 60 -3.22 16.48 -12.09
CA ALA A 60 -4.06 15.73 -11.13
C ALA A 60 -5.51 15.55 -11.63
N ALA A 61 -5.79 15.74 -12.93
CA ALA A 61 -7.11 15.49 -13.53
C ALA A 61 -7.18 14.17 -14.32
N SER A 62 -6.20 13.28 -14.14
CA SER A 62 -6.27 11.90 -14.64
C SER A 62 -5.71 10.98 -13.57
N GLY A 63 -6.46 10.78 -12.50
CA GLY A 63 -6.08 9.86 -11.43
C GLY A 63 -6.96 9.87 -10.18
N GLU A 64 -7.82 10.87 -9.99
CA GLU A 64 -8.68 10.92 -8.80
C GLU A 64 -10.08 11.43 -9.15
N LEU A 65 -10.88 10.54 -9.75
CA LEU A 65 -12.31 10.37 -9.47
C LEU A 65 -12.68 8.94 -9.87
N GLU A 66 -12.16 7.95 -9.15
CA GLU A 66 -12.82 6.66 -8.95
C GLU A 66 -12.15 5.89 -7.79
N GLU A 67 -12.03 6.56 -6.64
CA GLU A 67 -11.97 5.87 -5.35
C GLU A 67 -12.99 6.54 -4.43
N LYS A 68 -14.26 6.22 -4.68
CA LYS A 68 -15.35 6.40 -3.72
C LYS A 68 -15.66 5.02 -3.20
N GLU A 69 -14.95 4.60 -2.16
CA GLU A 69 -15.39 3.45 -1.35
C GLU A 69 -16.68 3.86 -0.62
N GLU A 70 -17.76 3.24 -1.09
CA GLU A 70 -18.97 2.84 -0.37
C GLU A 70 -19.42 3.67 0.83
N LEU A 71 -20.51 4.42 0.63
CA LEU A 71 -21.65 4.25 1.52
C LEU A 71 -22.95 4.54 0.77
N GLY A 72 -23.58 3.47 0.28
CA GLY A 72 -24.93 3.47 -0.26
C GLY A 72 -24.99 3.79 -1.75
N GLU A 73 -25.21 2.77 -2.57
CA GLU A 73 -26.48 2.55 -3.29
C GLU A 73 -26.26 1.51 -4.40
N GLU A 74 -27.20 0.57 -4.49
CA GLU A 74 -27.39 -0.43 -5.56
C GLU A 74 -26.41 -1.63 -5.68
N LEU A 75 -26.81 -2.71 -5.00
CA LEU A 75 -26.47 -4.09 -5.33
C LEU A 75 -26.93 -4.44 -6.76
N GLU A 76 -26.04 -4.42 -7.75
CA GLU A 76 -26.10 -5.38 -8.86
C GLU A 76 -25.16 -6.54 -8.53
N ILE A 77 -25.54 -7.28 -7.49
CA ILE A 77 -24.85 -8.47 -7.03
C ILE A 77 -25.50 -9.67 -7.74
N GLU A 78 -24.72 -10.45 -8.49
CA GLU A 78 -25.18 -11.75 -9.02
C GLU A 78 -25.97 -12.53 -7.96
N PRO A 79 -27.07 -13.23 -8.32
CA PRO A 79 -28.08 -13.72 -7.37
C PRO A 79 -27.56 -14.66 -6.26
N LEU A 80 -26.33 -15.19 -6.39
CA LEU A 80 -25.69 -16.05 -5.40
C LEU A 80 -25.12 -15.31 -4.18
N ILE A 81 -24.57 -14.11 -4.35
CA ILE A 81 -23.88 -13.42 -3.23
C ILE A 81 -24.91 -12.73 -2.31
N ALA A 82 -26.08 -12.33 -2.82
CA ALA A 82 -27.18 -11.76 -2.02
C ALA A 82 -27.74 -12.74 -0.95
N LEU A 83 -27.79 -14.04 -1.24
CA LEU A 83 -28.22 -15.07 -0.28
C LEU A 83 -27.24 -15.20 0.90
N SER A 84 -25.94 -15.01 0.64
CA SER A 84 -24.90 -15.11 1.66
C SER A 84 -25.02 -13.99 2.70
N ILE A 85 -25.27 -12.76 2.27
CA ILE A 85 -25.35 -11.60 3.16
C ILE A 85 -26.62 -11.69 4.02
N ALA A 86 -27.77 -12.05 3.43
CA ALA A 86 -29.03 -12.18 4.16
C ALA A 86 -28.98 -13.26 5.27
N THR A 87 -28.32 -14.39 5.01
CA THR A 87 -28.15 -15.47 6.00
C THR A 87 -27.25 -15.06 7.16
N VAL A 88 -26.12 -14.38 6.87
CA VAL A 88 -25.21 -13.87 7.90
C VAL A 88 -25.92 -12.84 8.80
N ILE A 89 -26.67 -11.90 8.21
CA ILE A 89 -27.44 -10.89 8.97
C ILE A 89 -28.49 -11.57 9.86
N ALA A 90 -29.26 -12.53 9.33
CA ALA A 90 -30.28 -13.23 10.10
C ALA A 90 -29.68 -14.01 11.29
N ILE A 91 -28.54 -14.67 11.09
CA ILE A 91 -27.83 -15.39 12.16
C ILE A 91 -27.33 -14.41 13.23
N ALA A 92 -26.72 -13.28 12.82
CA ALA A 92 -26.22 -12.26 13.73
C ALA A 92 -27.35 -11.68 14.59
N LEU A 93 -28.51 -11.38 13.99
CA LEU A 93 -29.69 -10.90 14.71
C LEU A 93 -30.24 -11.95 15.68
N ALA A 94 -30.36 -13.21 15.26
CA ALA A 94 -30.85 -14.28 16.11
C ALA A 94 -29.92 -14.53 17.32
N VAL A 95 -28.61 -14.53 17.11
CA VAL A 95 -27.61 -14.66 18.19
C VAL A 95 -27.65 -13.46 19.12
N GLY A 96 -27.77 -12.24 18.59
CA GLY A 96 -27.89 -11.01 19.38
C GLY A 96 -29.14 -11.01 20.27
N ILE A 97 -30.30 -11.39 19.70
CA ILE A 97 -31.56 -11.50 20.45
C ILE A 97 -31.46 -12.60 21.51
N LYS A 98 -30.88 -13.76 21.19
CA LYS A 98 -30.69 -14.87 22.15
C LYS A 98 -29.75 -14.49 23.29
N ARG A 99 -28.70 -13.71 23.01
CA ARG A 99 -27.78 -13.20 24.03
C ARG A 99 -28.40 -12.13 24.93
N ARG A 100 -29.34 -11.32 24.44
CA ARG A 100 -30.07 -10.35 25.28
C ARG A 100 -31.17 -10.98 26.14
N ARG A 101 -31.69 -12.15 25.76
CA ARG A 101 -32.73 -12.87 26.50
C ARG A 101 -32.19 -13.85 27.55
N LYS A 102 -30.87 -13.98 27.69
CA LYS A 102 -30.19 -14.82 28.68
C LYS A 102 -29.44 -13.92 29.66
#